data_AF-A0A9E3BRA7-F1
#
_entry.id   AF-A0A9E3BRA7-F1
#
_cell.length_a   1.000
_cell.length_b   1.000
_cell.length_c   1.000
_cell.angle_alpha   90.00
_cell.angle_beta   90.00
_cell.angle_gamma   90.00
#
_symmetry.space_group_name_H-M   'P 1'
#
loop_
_entity.id
_entity.type
_entity.pdbx_description
1 polymer ?
#
loop_
_entity_poly.entity_id
_entity_poly.type
_entity_poly.pdbx_seq_one_letter_code
_entity_poly.pdbx_strand_id
1 'polypeptide(L)' 'SGIRLGSPAATTRGFGVPEFREVGRMIAEVVDGLSRSNDGANEAAERAVAARVQALCARFPIYPGR' A
#
# COMPACT_ATOMS: atom_id res chain seq x y z
N SER A 1 17.60 4.78 -10.27
CA SER A 1 16.86 3.61 -9.75
C SER A 1 15.44 4.03 -9.46
N GLY A 2 14.41 3.24 -9.82
CA GLY A 2 13.01 3.63 -9.66
C GLY A 2 12.08 2.44 -9.45
N ILE A 3 10.83 2.71 -9.07
CA ILE A 3 9.79 1.70 -8.81
C ILE A 3 8.76 1.73 -9.94
N ARG A 4 8.37 0.55 -10.46
CA ARG A 4 7.31 0.41 -11.47
C ARG A 4 6.05 -0.15 -10.81
N LEU A 5 4.93 0.54 -11.02
CA LEU A 5 3.63 0.18 -10.45
C LEU A 5 2.69 -0.32 -11.56
N GLY A 6 1.85 -1.31 -11.25
CA GLY A 6 0.85 -1.85 -12.16
C GLY A 6 -0.48 -2.09 -11.45
N SER A 7 -1.58 -1.67 -12.06
CA SER A 7 -2.93 -1.84 -11.55
C SER A 7 -3.63 -3.20 -11.79
N PRO A 8 -3.29 -4.03 -12.82
CA PRO A 8 -4.12 -5.18 -13.20
C PRO A 8 -4.48 -6.15 -12.09
N ALA A 9 -3.54 -6.47 -11.19
CA ALA A 9 -3.80 -7.41 -10.08
C ALA A 9 -4.85 -6.87 -9.10
N ALA A 10 -4.80 -5.58 -8.77
CA ALA A 10 -5.74 -4.96 -7.84
C ALA A 10 -7.08 -4.62 -8.50
N THR A 11 -7.10 -4.19 -9.77
CA THR A 11 -8.36 -3.96 -10.50
C THR A 11 -9.12 -5.26 -10.74
N THR A 12 -8.42 -6.38 -10.99
CA THR A 12 -9.05 -7.72 -11.09
C THR A 12 -9.73 -8.14 -9.78
N ARG A 13 -9.21 -7.67 -8.64
CA ARG A 13 -9.79 -7.90 -7.30
C ARG A 13 -10.92 -6.94 -6.94
N GLY A 14 -11.17 -5.90 -7.75
CA GLY A 14 -12.25 -4.93 -7.51
C GLY A 14 -11.81 -3.56 -7.01
N PHE A 15 -10.50 -3.24 -6.95
CA PHE A 15 -10.06 -1.90 -6.58
C PHE A 15 -10.50 -0.87 -7.63
N GLY A 16 -11.11 0.22 -7.18
CA GLY A 16 -11.45 1.38 -7.99
C GLY A 16 -10.51 2.56 -7.77
N VAL A 17 -10.88 3.71 -8.33
CA VAL A 17 -10.15 4.97 -8.16
C VAL A 17 -9.96 5.35 -6.67
N PRO A 18 -10.96 5.22 -5.78
CA PRO A 18 -10.80 5.55 -4.37
C PRO A 18 -9.71 4.71 -3.69
N GLU A 19 -9.69 3.40 -3.94
CA GLU A 19 -8.71 2.48 -3.38
C GLU A 19 -7.30 2.80 -3.89
N PHE A 20 -7.13 3.11 -5.18
CA PHE A 20 -5.82 3.49 -5.71
C PHE A 20 -5.33 4.85 -5.18
N ARG A 21 -6.21 5.79 -4.86
CA ARG A 21 -5.81 7.01 -4.15
C ARG A 21 -5.31 6.71 -2.74
N GLU A 22 -5.87 5.71 -2.07
CA GLU A 22 -5.38 5.25 -0.76
C GLU A 22 -4.03 4.55 -0.89
N VAL A 23 -3.87 3.66 -1.87
CA VAL A 23 -2.59 3.02 -2.20
C VAL A 23 -1.50 4.05 -2.48
N GLY A 24 -1.79 5.06 -3.31
CA GLY A 24 -0.84 6.13 -3.61
C GLY A 24 -0.41 6.92 -2.36
N ARG A 25 -1.36 7.26 -1.47
CA ARG A 25 -1.06 7.91 -0.19
C ARG A 25 -0.18 7.05 0.72
N MET A 26 -0.46 5.75 0.80
CA MET A 26 0.35 4.80 1.58
C MET A 26 1.78 4.67 1.03
N ILE A 27 1.94 4.60 -0.29
CA ILE A 27 3.27 4.57 -0.93
C ILE A 27 4.04 5.86 -0.61
N ALA A 28 3.39 7.02 -0.79
CA ALA A 28 4.01 8.32 -0.49
C ALA A 28 4.45 8.41 0.96
N GLU A 29 3.64 7.96 1.92
CA GLU A 29 3.97 7.97 3.34
C GLU A 29 5.22 7.15 3.69
N VAL A 30 5.38 5.95 3.11
CA VAL A 30 6.58 5.13 3.31
C VAL A 30 7.81 5.78 2.69
N VAL A 31 7.69 6.26 1.45
CA VAL A 31 8.82 6.87 0.72
C VAL A 31 9.25 8.18 1.39
N ASP A 32 8.30 9.02 1.78
CA ASP A 32 8.57 10.27 2.48
C ASP A 32 9.18 10.03 3.86
N GLY A 33 8.65 9.06 4.63
CA GLY A 33 9.22 8.69 5.92
C GLY A 33 10.66 8.19 5.79
N LEU A 34 10.94 7.35 4.79
CA LEU A 34 12.29 6.87 4.51
C LEU A 34 13.23 8.00 4.10
N SER A 35 12.77 8.94 3.26
CA SER A 35 13.58 10.07 2.80
C SER A 35 14.04 11.01 3.93
N ARG A 36 13.28 11.04 5.03
CA ARG A 36 13.55 11.86 6.22
C ARG A 36 14.34 11.12 7.30
N SER A 37 14.54 9.82 7.10
CA SER A 37 15.24 8.96 8.05
C SER A 37 16.75 9.09 7.87
N ASN A 38 17.46 9.38 8.96
CA ASN A 38 18.92 9.55 8.96
C ASN A 38 19.68 8.22 8.98
N ASP A 39 19.04 7.15 9.45
CA ASP A 39 19.59 5.79 9.54
C ASP A 39 18.91 4.82 8.56
N GLY A 40 17.96 5.32 7.75
CA GLY A 40 17.16 4.51 6.82
C GLY A 40 16.06 3.69 7.51
N ALA A 41 15.85 3.82 8.82
CA ALA A 41 14.77 3.18 9.53
C ALA A 41 13.46 3.96 9.36
N ASN A 42 12.38 3.28 8.99
CA ASN A 42 11.04 3.86 8.88
C ASN A 42 9.95 2.95 9.48
N GLU A 43 10.33 2.10 10.45
CA GLU A 43 9.51 0.98 10.90
C GLU A 43 8.13 1.40 11.42
N ALA A 44 8.02 2.56 12.08
CA ALA A 44 6.75 3.02 12.61
C ALA A 44 5.73 3.32 11.49
N ALA A 45 6.16 4.02 10.43
CA ALA A 45 5.33 4.30 9.28
C ALA A 45 5.03 3.00 8.50
N GLU A 46 6.03 2.13 8.33
CA GLU A 46 5.84 0.82 7.68
C GLU A 46 4.81 -0.04 8.40
N ARG A 47 4.86 -0.14 9.74
CA ARG A 47 3.86 -0.87 10.54
C ARG A 47 2.46 -0.27 10.37
N ALA A 48 2.34 1.06 10.43
CA ALA A 48 1.07 1.75 10.29
C ALA A 48 0.47 1.62 8.87
N VAL A 49 1.31 1.68 7.84
CA VAL A 49 0.92 1.44 6.44
C VAL A 49 0.53 -0.01 6.24
N ALA A 50 1.29 -0.98 6.76
CA ALA A 50 0.99 -2.40 6.64
C ALA A 50 -0.39 -2.75 7.20
N ALA A 51 -0.76 -2.20 8.37
CA ALA A 51 -2.09 -2.40 8.95
C ALA A 51 -3.21 -1.89 8.02
N ARG A 52 -3.03 -0.71 7.40
CA ARG A 52 -4.00 -0.15 6.44
C ARG A 52 -4.06 -0.95 5.14
N VAL A 53 -2.92 -1.42 4.63
CA VAL A 53 -2.87 -2.32 3.45
C VAL A 53 -3.65 -3.60 3.72
N GLN A 54 -3.49 -4.20 4.90
CA GLN A 54 -4.25 -5.40 5.28
C GLN A 54 -5.75 -5.12 5.36
N ALA A 55 -6.15 -4.03 6.01
CA ALA A 55 -7.56 -3.62 6.11
C ALA A 55 -8.17 -3.36 4.72
N LEU A 56 -7.44 -2.70 3.81
CA LEU A 56 -7.88 -2.47 2.44
C LEU A 56 -8.01 -3.78 1.66
N CYS A 57 -7.03 -4.67 1.76
CA CYS A 57 -7.06 -5.97 1.08
C CYS A 57 -8.19 -6.87 1.57
N ALA A 58 -8.54 -6.82 2.86
CA ALA A 58 -9.61 -7.62 3.45
C ALA A 58 -11.00 -7.30 2.86
N ARG A 59 -11.20 -6.08 2.34
CA ARG A 59 -12.43 -5.68 1.63
C ARG A 59 -12.59 -6.35 0.26
N PHE A 60 -11.50 -6.87 -0.31
CA PHE A 60 -11.43 -7.43 -1.66
C PHE A 60 -10.67 -8.78 -1.65
N PRO A 61 -11.26 -9.84 -1.06
CA PRO A 61 -10.60 -11.14 -0.92
C PRO A 61 -10.33 -11.78 -2.29
N ILE A 62 -9.17 -12.43 -2.44
CA ILE A 62 -8.81 -13.14 -3.68
C ILE A 62 -9.53 -14.50 -3.77
N TYR A 63 -9.67 -15.20 -2.63
CA TYR A 63 -10.29 -16.52 -2.55
C TYR A 63 -11.43 -16.49 -1.52
N PRO A 64 -12.68 -16.22 -1.93
CA PRO A 64 -13.81 -16.26 -1.02
C PRO A 64 -14.02 -17.69 -0.47
N GLY A 65 -14.11 -17.84 0.85
CA GLY A 65 -14.43 -19.11 1.50
C GLY A 65 -13.25 -20.03 1.82
N ARG A 66 -12.01 -19.52 1.79
CA ARG A 66 -10.82 -20.19 2.33
C ARG A 66 -10.22 -19.41 3.49
#